data_AF-A0A3D2QMM8-F1
#
_entry.id   AF-A0A3D2QMM8-F1
#
_cell.length_a   1.000
_cell.length_b   1.000
_cell.length_c   1.000
_cell.angle_alpha   90.00
_cell.angle_beta   90.00
_cell.angle_gamma   90.00
#
_symmetry.space_group_name_H-M   'P 1'
#
loop_
_entity.id
_entity.type
_entity.pdbx_description
1 polymer ?
#
loop_
_entity_poly.entity_id
_entity_poly.type
_entity_poly.pdbx_seq_one_letter_code
_entity_poly.pdbx_strand_id
1 'polypeptide(L)'
;MIDSSTFATLLEPLNEQQRAAVYCDRNCVVTAGAGSGKTTVLSYRFLRLIVEQKAHVDEILTLTFSRMAAAEMNTRIHGKLHEFSQDEDIHAELVRFSEATITTIDAFCNRIVAADPTRYGIGPDVTMDEQSNREMAAQWQKASMVVIVASLKRTN
;
A
#
# COMPACT_ATOMS: atom_id res chain seq x y z
N MET A 1 -2.45 -23.82 -0.48
CA MET A 1 -3.40 -22.76 -0.13
C MET A 1 -3.12 -22.35 1.31
N ILE A 2 -2.71 -21.10 1.54
CA ILE A 2 -2.69 -20.52 2.89
C ILE A 2 -4.13 -20.57 3.40
N ASP A 3 -4.40 -21.52 4.28
CA ASP A 3 -5.72 -21.62 4.87
C ASP A 3 -5.92 -20.54 5.94
N SER A 4 -7.18 -20.36 6.36
CA SER A 4 -7.55 -19.38 7.38
C SER A 4 -6.83 -19.61 8.72
N SER A 5 -6.36 -20.82 9.02
CA SER A 5 -5.65 -21.12 10.27
C SER A 5 -4.19 -20.66 10.21
N THR A 6 -3.53 -20.85 9.08
CA THR A 6 -2.17 -20.37 8.81
C THR A 6 -2.10 -18.85 8.87
N PHE A 7 -3.08 -18.18 8.27
CA PHE A 7 -3.16 -16.72 8.33
C PHE A 7 -3.45 -16.21 9.75
N ALA A 8 -4.27 -16.91 10.53
CA ALA A 8 -4.53 -16.56 11.92
C ALA A 8 -3.25 -16.61 12.78
N THR A 9 -2.40 -17.62 12.58
CA THR A 9 -1.09 -17.72 13.27
C THR A 9 -0.17 -16.54 12.94
N LEU A 10 -0.18 -16.05 11.70
CA LEU A 10 0.62 -14.86 11.32
C LEU A 10 0.21 -13.58 12.07
N LEU A 11 -1.05 -13.52 12.51
CA LEU A 11 -1.59 -12.36 13.23
C LEU A 11 -1.49 -12.50 14.76
N GLU A 12 -0.96 -13.62 15.28
CA GLU A 12 -0.75 -13.81 16.72
C GLU A 12 0.01 -12.65 17.39
N PRO A 13 1.10 -12.10 16.80
CA PRO A 13 1.84 -11.00 17.39
C PRO A 13 1.06 -9.68 17.48
N LEU A 14 -0.05 -9.55 16.75
CA LEU A 14 -0.87 -8.35 16.74
C LEU A 14 -1.80 -8.34 17.96
N ASN A 15 -2.03 -7.16 18.55
CA ASN A 15 -3.09 -7.00 19.54
C ASN A 15 -4.48 -6.99 18.89
N GLU A 16 -5.54 -7.04 19.71
CA GLU A 16 -6.92 -7.08 19.23
C GLU A 16 -7.28 -5.94 18.27
N GLN A 17 -6.88 -4.70 18.59
CA GLN A 17 -7.16 -3.53 17.76
C GLN A 17 -6.42 -3.59 16.41
N GLN A 18 -5.18 -4.07 16.42
CA GLN A 18 -4.38 -4.27 15.22
C GLN A 18 -4.97 -5.36 14.32
N ARG A 19 -5.42 -6.49 14.89
CA ARG A 19 -6.13 -7.54 14.14
C ARG A 19 -7.44 -7.02 13.55
N ALA A 20 -8.22 -6.27 14.34
CA ALA A 20 -9.45 -5.64 13.85
C ALA A 20 -9.19 -4.68 12.67
N ALA A 21 -8.06 -3.95 12.71
CA ALA A 21 -7.65 -3.11 11.60
C ALA A 21 -7.23 -3.90 10.34
N VAL A 22 -6.57 -5.06 10.49
CA VAL A 22 -6.24 -5.97 9.38
C VAL A 22 -7.50 -6.50 8.70
N TYR A 23 -8.50 -6.93 9.48
CA TYR A 23 -9.74 -7.51 8.96
C TYR A 23 -10.80 -6.48 8.53
N CYS A 24 -10.48 -5.17 8.56
CA CYS A 24 -11.44 -4.16 8.19
C CYS A 24 -11.69 -4.14 6.68
N ASP A 25 -12.88 -4.59 6.25
CA ASP A 25 -13.33 -4.62 4.84
C ASP A 25 -13.97 -3.30 4.38
N ARG A 26 -14.02 -2.27 5.24
CA ARG A 26 -14.56 -0.94 4.93
C ARG A 26 -13.46 0.14 5.00
N ASN A 27 -13.80 1.36 4.60
CA ASN A 27 -12.95 2.52 4.83
C ASN A 27 -12.70 2.66 6.33
N CYS A 28 -11.44 2.67 6.73
CA CYS A 28 -11.02 2.78 8.12
C CYS A 28 -9.82 3.70 8.26
N VAL A 29 -9.76 4.39 9.39
CA VAL A 29 -8.63 5.20 9.80
C VAL A 29 -8.01 4.53 11.02
N VAL A 30 -6.73 4.20 10.91
CA VAL A 30 -5.98 3.59 12.00
C VAL A 30 -5.09 4.66 12.63
N THR A 31 -5.53 5.19 13.77
CA THR A 31 -4.75 6.14 14.55
C THR A 31 -3.83 5.39 15.49
N ALA A 32 -2.52 5.63 15.41
CA ALA A 32 -1.59 5.00 16.32
C ALA A 32 -0.31 5.84 16.52
N GLY A 33 0.24 5.86 17.73
CA GLY A 33 1.45 6.63 18.07
C GLY A 33 2.73 6.13 17.38
N ALA A 34 3.87 6.78 17.60
CA ALA A 34 5.16 6.24 17.14
C ALA A 34 5.39 4.82 17.69
N GLY A 35 5.99 3.92 16.92
CA GLY A 35 6.31 2.55 17.35
C GLY A 35 5.12 1.57 17.52
N SER A 36 3.89 2.02 17.32
CA SER A 36 2.65 1.23 17.51
C SER A 36 2.33 0.17 16.43
N GLY A 37 3.24 -0.03 15.47
CA GLY A 37 3.07 -1.06 14.44
C GLY A 37 2.12 -0.74 13.29
N LYS A 38 1.85 0.54 12.97
CA LYS A 38 1.02 0.95 11.82
C LYS A 38 1.44 0.26 10.51
N THR A 39 2.73 0.32 10.22
CA THR A 39 3.33 -0.31 9.03
C THR A 39 3.11 -1.82 9.03
N THR A 40 3.23 -2.45 10.21
CA THR A 40 2.97 -3.88 10.39
C THR A 40 1.50 -4.23 10.08
N VAL A 41 0.54 -3.49 10.65
CA VAL A 41 -0.90 -3.68 10.38
C VAL A 41 -1.20 -3.54 8.89
N LEU A 42 -0.63 -2.54 8.23
CA LEU A 42 -0.87 -2.31 6.81
C LEU A 42 -0.30 -3.41 5.92
N SER A 43 0.91 -3.89 6.21
CA SER A 43 1.47 -5.04 5.48
C SER A 43 0.63 -6.30 5.64
N TYR A 44 0.10 -6.55 6.85
CA TYR A 44 -0.79 -7.70 7.07
C TYR A 44 -2.13 -7.52 6.39
N ARG A 45 -2.68 -6.30 6.35
CA ARG A 45 -3.92 -6.01 5.62
C ARG A 45 -3.74 -6.22 4.11
N PHE A 46 -2.63 -5.75 3.54
CA PHE A 46 -2.30 -6.01 2.14
C PHE A 46 -2.24 -7.52 1.89
N LEU A 47 -1.42 -8.23 2.67
CA LEU A 47 -1.27 -9.69 2.54
C LEU A 47 -2.63 -10.41 2.65
N ARG A 48 -3.47 -10.03 3.62
CA ARG A 48 -4.81 -10.60 3.81
C ARG A 48 -5.68 -10.46 2.56
N LEU A 49 -5.66 -9.32 1.89
CA LEU A 49 -6.45 -9.11 0.66
C LEU A 49 -6.01 -10.06 -0.46
N ILE A 50 -4.71 -10.33 -0.56
CA ILE A 50 -4.16 -11.28 -1.53
C ILE A 50 -4.52 -12.72 -1.15
N VAL A 51 -4.28 -13.10 0.10
CA VAL A 51 -4.52 -14.46 0.63
C VAL A 51 -6.00 -14.84 0.55
N GLU A 52 -6.90 -13.92 0.87
CA GLU A 52 -8.35 -14.14 0.75
C GLU A 52 -8.87 -13.95 -0.70
N GLN A 53 -7.98 -13.80 -1.68
CA GLN A 53 -8.30 -13.62 -3.10
C GLN A 53 -9.29 -12.47 -3.35
N LYS A 54 -9.18 -11.40 -2.56
CA LYS A 54 -10.04 -10.21 -2.67
C LYS A 54 -9.52 -9.17 -3.66
N ALA A 55 -8.23 -9.24 -3.98
CA ALA A 55 -7.55 -8.41 -4.96
C ALA A 55 -6.24 -9.07 -5.37
N HIS A 56 -5.76 -8.78 -6.57
CA HIS A 56 -4.39 -9.01 -6.98
C HIS A 56 -3.47 -7.89 -6.51
N VAL A 57 -2.16 -8.13 -6.48
CA VAL A 57 -1.14 -7.17 -6.01
C VAL A 57 -1.15 -5.84 -6.80
N ASP A 58 -1.48 -5.88 -8.08
CA ASP A 58 -1.59 -4.74 -9.00
C ASP A 58 -2.93 -3.98 -8.88
N GLU A 59 -3.91 -4.58 -8.21
CA GLU A 59 -5.23 -3.97 -7.95
C GLU A 59 -5.26 -3.18 -6.63
N ILE A 60 -4.18 -3.21 -5.85
CA ILE A 60 -4.07 -2.50 -4.57
C ILE A 60 -3.22 -1.25 -4.72
N LEU A 61 -3.84 -0.09 -4.51
CA LEU A 61 -3.13 1.18 -4.40
C LEU A 61 -2.66 1.41 -2.96
N THR A 62 -1.34 1.45 -2.75
CA THR A 62 -0.73 1.77 -1.47
C THR A 62 0.03 3.09 -1.55
N LEU A 63 -0.43 4.09 -0.79
CA LEU A 63 0.17 5.43 -0.78
C LEU A 63 0.88 5.72 0.55
N THR A 64 2.01 6.40 0.48
CA THR A 64 2.76 6.90 1.64
C THR A 64 3.19 8.37 1.46
N PHE A 65 3.68 9.01 2.52
CA PHE A 65 4.20 10.39 2.45
C PHE A 65 5.67 10.48 2.01
N SER A 66 6.44 9.39 2.09
CA SER A 66 7.87 9.45 1.79
C SER A 66 8.32 8.26 0.96
N ARG A 67 9.30 8.51 0.08
CA ARG A 67 9.88 7.45 -0.76
C ARG A 67 10.49 6.32 0.07
N MET A 68 11.10 6.67 1.21
CA MET A 68 11.65 5.69 2.15
C MET A 68 10.54 4.81 2.75
N ALA A 69 9.40 5.39 3.16
CA ALA A 69 8.27 4.61 3.67
C ALA A 69 7.63 3.73 2.57
N ALA A 70 7.52 4.24 1.34
CA ALA A 70 7.06 3.43 0.21
C ALA A 70 8.00 2.24 -0.06
N ALA A 71 9.32 2.48 -0.06
CA ALA A 71 10.31 1.43 -0.26
C ALA A 71 10.30 0.39 0.88
N GLU A 72 10.23 0.84 2.14
CA GLU A 72 10.09 -0.08 3.29
C GLU A 72 8.82 -0.93 3.15
N MET A 73 7.71 -0.30 2.77
CA MET A 73 6.42 -0.98 2.60
C MET A 73 6.47 -2.01 1.48
N ASN A 74 7.10 -1.67 0.35
CA ASN A 74 7.33 -2.58 -0.77
C ASN A 74 8.14 -3.81 -0.33
N THR A 75 9.32 -3.60 0.25
CA THR A 75 10.20 -4.68 0.74
C THR A 75 9.49 -5.57 1.76
N ARG A 76 8.74 -4.96 2.69
CA ARG A 76 8.03 -5.69 3.74
C ARG A 76 6.92 -6.58 3.17
N ILE A 77 6.10 -6.05 2.25
CA ILE A 77 5.02 -6.83 1.63
C ILE A 77 5.59 -7.93 0.75
N HIS A 78 6.60 -7.64 -0.06
CA HIS A 78 7.28 -8.62 -0.88
C HIS A 78 7.86 -9.77 -0.03
N GLY A 79 8.58 -9.42 1.05
CA GLY A 79 9.14 -10.42 1.97
C GLY A 79 8.07 -11.30 2.61
N LYS A 80 6.93 -10.71 3.00
CA LYS A 80 5.79 -11.44 3.56
C LYS A 80 5.12 -12.38 2.56
N LEU A 81 4.96 -11.97 1.29
CA LEU A 81 4.47 -12.87 0.25
C LEU A 81 5.47 -14.01 -0.03
N HIS A 82 6.77 -13.68 -0.03
CA HIS A 82 7.84 -14.65 -0.29
C HIS A 82 7.91 -15.77 0.75
N GLU A 83 7.55 -15.49 2.01
CA GLU A 83 7.40 -16.50 3.08
C GLU A 83 6.43 -17.64 2.69
N PHE A 84 5.51 -17.40 1.74
CA PHE A 84 4.53 -18.37 1.25
C PHE A 84 4.70 -18.72 -0.24
N SER A 85 5.88 -18.51 -0.80
CA SER A 85 6.19 -18.79 -2.22
C SER A 85 5.96 -20.23 -2.69
N GLN A 86 5.78 -21.18 -1.75
CA GLN A 86 5.42 -22.58 -2.05
C GLN A 86 3.94 -22.75 -2.41
N ASP A 87 3.12 -21.75 -2.09
CA ASP A 87 1.73 -21.70 -2.48
C ASP A 87 1.61 -21.20 -3.92
N GLU A 88 0.94 -21.97 -4.78
CA GLU A 88 0.84 -21.66 -6.22
C GLU A 88 0.13 -20.33 -6.49
N ASP A 89 -0.93 -20.01 -5.72
CA ASP A 89 -1.66 -18.75 -5.87
C ASP A 89 -0.76 -17.57 -5.47
N ILE A 90 -0.04 -17.69 -4.36
CA ILE A 90 0.88 -16.65 -3.89
C ILE A 90 2.09 -16.51 -4.81
N HIS A 91 2.57 -17.62 -5.38
CA HIS A 91 3.65 -17.59 -6.36
C HIS A 91 3.26 -16.76 -7.59
N ALA A 92 2.04 -16.91 -8.09
CA ALA A 92 1.52 -16.09 -9.18
C ALA A 92 1.49 -14.60 -8.81
N GLU A 93 1.11 -14.26 -7.57
CA GLU A 93 1.10 -12.89 -7.08
C GLU A 93 2.50 -12.30 -6.88
N LEU A 94 3.49 -13.11 -6.49
CA LEU A 94 4.89 -12.70 -6.44
C LEU A 94 5.43 -12.33 -7.82
N VAL A 95 5.05 -13.07 -8.87
CA VAL A 95 5.43 -12.73 -10.26
C VAL A 95 4.81 -11.39 -10.67
N ARG A 96 3.55 -11.14 -10.31
CA ARG A 96 2.85 -9.87 -10.57
C ARG A 96 3.34 -8.71 -9.70
N PHE A 97 4.08 -8.98 -8.63
CA PHE A 97 4.43 -7.96 -7.63
C PHE A 97 5.21 -6.77 -8.19
N SER A 98 5.92 -6.95 -9.31
CA SER A 98 6.57 -5.85 -10.04
C SER A 98 5.59 -4.76 -10.53
N GLU A 99 4.31 -5.09 -10.69
CA GLU A 99 3.23 -4.18 -11.10
C GLU A 99 2.51 -3.55 -9.90
N ALA A 100 2.82 -3.97 -8.66
CA ALA A 100 2.19 -3.46 -7.46
C ALA A 100 2.41 -1.95 -7.28
N THR A 101 1.33 -1.19 -7.10
CA THR A 101 1.43 0.25 -6.93
C THR A 101 1.62 0.62 -5.45
N ILE A 102 2.88 0.66 -5.02
CA ILE A 102 3.30 1.14 -3.70
C ILE A 102 4.17 2.38 -3.88
N THR A 103 3.61 3.56 -3.62
CA THR A 103 4.25 4.83 -4.01
C THR A 103 3.92 5.97 -3.06
N THR A 104 4.47 7.17 -3.33
CA THR A 104 4.10 8.37 -2.59
C THR A 104 2.86 9.04 -3.19
N ILE A 105 2.14 9.81 -2.37
CA ILE A 105 0.98 10.59 -2.82
C ILE A 105 1.35 11.48 -4.02
N ASP A 106 2.44 12.23 -3.93
CA ASP A 106 2.85 13.16 -5.00
C ASP A 106 3.16 12.40 -6.30
N ALA A 107 3.87 11.27 -6.22
CA ALA A 107 4.19 10.47 -7.40
C ALA A 107 2.94 9.87 -8.06
N PHE A 108 1.94 9.51 -7.26
CA PHE A 108 0.65 9.04 -7.76
C PHE A 108 -0.15 10.17 -8.43
N CYS A 109 -0.27 11.33 -7.79
CA CYS A 109 -0.93 12.51 -8.35
C CYS A 109 -0.28 12.92 -9.69
N ASN A 110 1.04 12.90 -9.75
CA ASN A 110 1.79 13.22 -10.97
C ASN A 110 1.47 12.24 -12.10
N ARG A 111 1.31 10.95 -11.79
CA ARG A 111 0.91 9.93 -12.76
C ARG A 111 -0.49 10.18 -13.33
N ILE A 112 -1.43 10.61 -12.48
CA ILE A 112 -2.80 10.98 -12.91
C ILE A 112 -2.74 12.17 -13.87
N VAL A 113 -2.04 13.25 -13.47
CA VAL A 113 -1.92 14.45 -14.28
C VAL A 113 -1.23 14.16 -15.61
N ALA A 114 -0.14 13.39 -15.59
CA ALA A 114 0.62 13.04 -16.79
C ALA A 114 -0.18 12.17 -17.78
N ALA A 115 -1.22 11.46 -17.32
CA ALA A 115 -2.06 10.65 -18.20
C ALA A 115 -2.97 11.49 -19.12
N ASP A 116 -3.38 12.69 -18.69
CA ASP A 116 -4.16 13.63 -19.50
C ASP A 116 -3.99 15.09 -18.98
N PRO A 117 -2.85 15.75 -19.26
CA PRO A 117 -2.59 17.11 -18.77
C PRO A 117 -3.59 18.13 -19.30
N THR A 118 -4.04 17.94 -20.55
CA THR A 118 -4.96 18.83 -21.25
C THR A 118 -6.32 18.91 -20.57
N ARG A 119 -6.82 17.80 -20.03
CA ARG A 119 -8.08 17.78 -19.27
C ARG A 119 -8.05 18.61 -18.00
N TYR A 120 -6.87 18.81 -17.42
CA TYR A 120 -6.67 19.60 -16.21
C TYR A 120 -6.19 21.04 -16.50
N GLY A 121 -6.14 21.45 -17.78
CA GLY A 121 -5.70 22.79 -18.18
C GLY A 121 -4.20 23.03 -17.97
N ILE A 122 -3.40 21.96 -17.91
CA ILE A 122 -1.95 22.03 -17.70
C ILE A 122 -1.27 22.04 -19.07
N GLY A 123 -0.51 23.12 -19.33
CA GLY A 123 0.25 23.28 -20.57
C GLY A 123 1.36 22.21 -20.70
N PRO A 124 1.73 21.82 -21.94
CA PRO A 124 2.76 20.82 -22.19
C PRO A 124 4.17 21.26 -21.75
N ASP A 125 4.34 22.55 -21.47
CA ASP A 125 5.55 23.23 -21.00
C ASP A 125 5.66 23.29 -19.46
N VAL A 126 4.63 22.84 -18.74
CA VAL A 126 4.64 22.79 -17.27
C VAL A 126 5.55 21.66 -16.81
N THR A 127 6.73 22.01 -16.31
CA THR A 127 7.66 21.08 -15.67
C THR A 127 7.42 21.00 -14.18
N MET A 128 7.51 19.79 -13.63
CA MET A 128 7.40 19.56 -12.20
C MET A 128 8.58 20.21 -11.46
N ASP A 129 8.28 21.02 -10.45
CA ASP A 129 9.31 21.47 -9.51
C ASP A 129 9.56 20.38 -8.46
N GLU A 130 10.49 19.48 -8.77
CA GLU A 130 10.89 18.44 -7.84
C GLU A 130 11.48 18.99 -6.54
N GLN A 131 12.08 20.18 -6.56
CA GLN A 131 12.74 20.75 -5.40
C GLN A 131 11.70 21.24 -4.39
N SER A 132 10.73 22.04 -4.85
CA SER A 132 9.60 22.48 -4.01
C SER A 132 8.80 21.30 -3.47
N ASN A 133 8.56 20.27 -4.29
CA ASN A 133 7.89 19.04 -3.83
C ASN A 133 8.68 18.30 -2.74
N ARG A 134 10.01 18.20 -2.87
CA ARG A 134 10.86 17.59 -1.82
C ARG A 134 10.83 18.38 -0.53
N GLU A 135 10.82 19.71 -0.60
CA GLU A 135 10.78 20.60 0.56
C GLU A 135 9.43 20.51 1.31
N MET A 136 8.31 20.52 0.58
CA MET A 136 6.99 20.25 1.14
C MET A 136 6.91 18.84 1.75
N ALA A 137 7.36 17.79 1.03
CA ALA A 137 7.36 16.43 1.56
C ALA A 137 8.18 16.30 2.86
N ALA A 138 9.32 16.98 2.97
CA ALA A 138 10.13 17.00 4.19
C ALA A 138 9.39 17.62 5.38
N GLN A 139 8.57 18.65 5.15
CA GLN A 139 7.71 19.21 6.20
C GLN A 139 6.60 18.22 6.63
N TRP A 140 6.11 17.40 5.71
CA TRP A 140 5.02 16.46 5.92
C TRP A 140 5.48 15.12 6.53
N GLN A 141 6.79 14.83 6.57
CA GLN A 141 7.34 13.66 7.27
C GLN A 141 6.98 13.60 8.76
N LYS A 142 6.61 14.74 9.37
CA LYS A 142 6.13 14.81 10.76
C LYS A 142 4.66 14.38 10.92
N ALA A 143 3.90 14.31 9.83
CA ALA A 143 2.52 13.84 9.85
C ALA A 143 2.49 12.31 9.91
N SER A 144 1.68 11.78 10.82
CA SER A 144 1.51 10.33 10.97
C SER A 144 1.02 9.71 9.67
N MET A 145 1.72 8.66 9.23
CA MET A 145 1.45 7.85 8.05
C MET A 145 -0.05 7.54 7.88
N VAL A 146 -0.69 8.16 6.88
CA VAL A 146 -2.03 7.83 6.39
C VAL A 146 -1.83 6.92 5.20
N VAL A 147 -2.20 5.64 5.34
CA VAL A 147 -2.22 4.69 4.22
C VAL A 147 -3.66 4.39 3.89
N ILE A 148 -4.07 4.85 2.72
CA ILE A 148 -5.33 4.45 2.10
C ILE A 148 -5.03 3.16 1.35
N VAL A 149 -5.59 2.05 1.81
CA VAL A 149 -5.70 0.84 1.01
C VAL A 149 -7.08 0.92 0.35
N ALA A 150 -7.11 1.36 -0.91
CA ALA A 150 -8.33 1.33 -1.72
C ALA A 150 -8.25 0.12 -2.65
N SER A 151 -9.21 -0.80 -2.53
CA SER A 151 -9.46 -1.82 -3.54
C SER A 151 -10.31 -1.19 -4.65
N LEU A 152 -9.74 -1.05 -5.84
CA LEU A 152 -10.45 -0.55 -7.02
C LEU A 152 -11.12 -1.72 -7.71
N LYS A 153 -12.37 -2.05 -7.33
CA LYS A 153 -13.16 -3.00 -8.12
C LYS A 153 -13.54 -2.36 -9.46
N ARG A 154 -13.09 -2.94 -10.58
CA ARG A 154 -13.66 -2.62 -11.89
C ARG A 154 -15.10 -3.14 -11.91
N THR A 155 -16.06 -2.23 -11.85
CA THR A 155 -17.44 -2.53 -12.27
C THR A 155 -17.44 -2.62 -13.80
N ASN A 156 -17.74 -3.81 -14.33
CA ASN A 156 -18.17 -3.98 -15.73
C ASN A 156 -19.48 -3.24 -15.99
#